data_AF-A0A3B9YE32-F1
#
_entry.id   AF-A0A3B9YE32-F1
#
_cell.length_a   1.000
_cell.length_b   1.000
_cell.length_c   1.000
_cell.angle_alpha   90.00
_cell.angle_beta   90.00
_cell.angle_gamma   90.00
#
_symmetry.space_group_name_H-M   'P 1'
#
loop_
_entity.id
_entity.type
_entity.pdbx_description
1 polymer ?
#
loop_
_entity_poly.entity_id
_entity_poly.type
_entity_poly.pdbx_seq_one_letter_code
_entity_poly.pdbx_strand_id
1 'polypeptide(L)'
;MVNLIREPEIKVSEKIVEVNKVIRQPDCGNNFNDYQFLVNKGQFLTLVKEKNTYASNGAFINGFNVNINRSGDGKIACGFLYIKTRINGKGLDENYDSVYINPNGFGGQILRTKSLSIENKEENKTQVLLPLNSISYLPTLPYNPNAQDYEISNWVNLLNTGDKVNFQIGLSALDSRGYIDEITLAYKCWDSSTGQETQDCQLSLDK
;
A
#
# COMPACT_ATOMS: atom_id res chain seq x y z
N MET A 1 79.96 15.76 25.24
CA MET A 1 78.68 15.30 25.82
C MET A 1 77.74 16.49 25.91
N VAL A 2 76.73 16.57 25.04
CA VAL A 2 75.45 17.28 25.28
C VAL A 2 74.39 16.52 24.49
N ASN A 3 73.34 16.07 25.18
CA ASN A 3 72.27 15.20 24.68
C ASN A 3 71.36 15.93 23.68
N LEU A 4 71.13 15.31 22.52
CA LEU A 4 70.00 15.64 21.64
C LEU A 4 68.78 14.88 22.14
N ILE A 5 67.85 15.58 22.79
CA ILE A 5 66.55 15.06 23.17
C ILE A 5 65.71 15.00 21.89
N ARG A 6 65.28 13.80 21.47
CA ARG A 6 64.29 13.63 20.40
C ARG A 6 62.90 13.95 20.95
N GLU A 7 62.20 14.88 20.32
CA GLU A 7 60.78 15.09 20.58
C GLU A 7 59.97 13.88 20.10
N PRO A 8 58.92 13.46 20.85
CA PRO A 8 58.07 12.36 20.42
C PRO A 8 57.16 12.81 19.26
N GLU A 9 57.16 12.05 18.17
CA GLU A 9 56.16 12.15 17.12
C GLU A 9 54.77 11.81 17.70
N ILE A 10 53.92 12.84 17.83
CA ILE A 10 52.52 12.66 18.19
C ILE A 10 51.81 12.09 16.95
N LYS A 11 51.61 10.77 16.93
CA LYS A 11 50.67 10.13 15.99
C LYS A 11 49.25 10.48 16.42
N VAL A 12 48.69 11.51 15.78
CA VAL A 12 47.25 11.79 15.86
C VAL A 12 46.55 10.67 15.09
N SER A 13 45.98 9.71 15.81
CA SER A 13 45.03 8.78 15.20
C SER A 13 43.75 9.56 14.88
N GLU A 14 43.44 9.76 13.61
CA GLU A 14 42.12 10.21 13.19
C GLU A 14 41.10 9.17 13.67
N LYS A 15 40.40 9.49 14.77
CA LYS A 15 39.14 8.82 15.09
C LYS A 15 38.18 9.19 13.97
N ILE A 16 37.96 8.25 13.06
CA ILE A 16 36.84 8.30 12.13
C ILE A 16 35.59 8.38 13.00
N VAL A 17 35.01 9.58 13.10
CA VAL A 17 33.69 9.77 13.67
C VAL A 17 32.74 9.16 12.65
N GLU A 18 32.30 7.92 12.88
CA GLU A 18 31.16 7.37 12.17
C GLU A 18 29.97 8.29 12.44
N VAL A 19 29.71 9.18 11.47
CA VAL A 19 28.46 9.93 11.43
C VAL A 19 27.40 8.87 11.23
N ASN A 20 26.69 8.51 12.29
CA ASN A 20 25.47 7.71 12.22
C ASN A 20 24.49 8.44 11.30
N LYS A 21 24.58 8.16 9.99
CA LYS A 21 23.69 8.70 8.98
C LYS A 21 22.33 8.09 9.31
N VAL A 22 21.43 8.91 9.85
CA VAL A 22 20.05 8.50 10.10
C VAL A 22 19.41 8.26 8.74
N ILE A 23 19.39 6.99 8.32
CA ILE A 23 18.73 6.55 7.11
C ILE A 23 17.21 6.66 7.35
N ARG A 24 16.55 7.58 6.63
CA ARG A 24 15.10 7.79 6.72
C ARG A 24 14.42 7.16 5.52
N GLN A 25 13.37 6.40 5.80
CA GLN A 25 12.50 5.83 4.79
C GLN A 25 11.80 6.96 4.00
N PRO A 26 11.82 6.92 2.66
CA PRO A 26 11.12 7.91 1.84
C PRO A 26 9.61 7.90 2.08
N ASP A 27 8.98 9.07 1.93
CA ASP A 27 7.53 9.23 1.92
C ASP A 27 6.99 9.34 0.48
N CYS A 28 5.71 9.02 0.30
CA CYS A 28 4.99 9.03 -0.97
C CYS A 28 4.05 10.22 -1.08
N GLY A 29 4.05 11.14 -0.11
CA GLY A 29 3.10 12.23 -0.09
C GLY A 29 1.70 11.75 0.29
N ASN A 30 0.68 12.53 -0.03
CA ASN A 30 -0.66 12.35 0.54
C ASN A 30 -1.81 12.77 -0.40
N ASN A 31 -1.57 12.80 -1.71
CA ASN A 31 -2.58 13.19 -2.69
C ASN A 31 -2.59 12.29 -3.93
N PHE A 32 -3.57 12.52 -4.81
CA PHE A 32 -3.76 11.73 -6.02
C PHE A 32 -2.68 11.96 -7.09
N ASN A 33 -2.07 13.14 -7.15
CA ASN A 33 -0.98 13.42 -8.10
C ASN A 33 0.27 12.59 -7.76
N ASP A 34 0.56 12.39 -6.47
CA ASP A 34 1.64 11.51 -6.03
C ASP A 34 1.39 10.05 -6.43
N TYR A 35 0.15 9.57 -6.30
CA TYR A 35 -0.28 8.27 -6.81
C TYR A 35 -0.06 8.17 -8.33
N GLN A 36 -0.52 9.15 -9.10
CA GLN A 36 -0.37 9.17 -10.55
C GLN A 36 1.10 9.19 -10.98
N PHE A 37 1.96 9.90 -10.26
CA PHE A 37 3.39 9.93 -10.51
C PHE A 37 4.03 8.54 -10.39
N LEU A 38 3.66 7.76 -9.37
CA LEU A 38 4.15 6.38 -9.21
C LEU A 38 3.64 5.45 -10.32
N VAL A 39 2.37 5.59 -10.70
CA VAL A 39 1.78 4.82 -11.81
C VAL A 39 2.51 5.15 -13.14
N ASN A 40 2.75 6.43 -13.42
CA ASN A 40 3.46 6.88 -14.63
C ASN A 40 4.92 6.41 -14.68
N LYS A 41 5.55 6.21 -13.52
CA LYS A 41 6.88 5.58 -13.40
C LYS A 41 6.86 4.07 -13.61
N GLY A 42 5.69 3.43 -13.72
CA GLY A 42 5.55 1.98 -13.79
C GLY A 42 5.72 1.29 -12.42
N GLN A 43 5.71 2.02 -11.31
CA GLN A 43 5.81 1.43 -9.96
C GLN A 43 4.42 1.12 -9.41
N PHE A 44 3.71 0.22 -10.08
CA PHE A 44 2.38 -0.21 -9.67
C PHE A 44 2.13 -1.68 -10.01
N LEU A 45 1.12 -2.25 -9.36
CA LEU A 45 0.59 -3.59 -9.61
C LEU A 45 -0.94 -3.54 -9.54
N THR A 46 -1.60 -3.85 -10.63
CA THR A 46 -3.07 -4.03 -10.65
C THR A 46 -3.42 -5.42 -10.15
N LEU A 47 -4.13 -5.50 -9.03
CA LEU A 47 -4.57 -6.75 -8.41
C LEU A 47 -5.79 -7.33 -9.11
N VAL A 48 -6.76 -6.47 -9.43
CA VAL A 48 -8.01 -6.84 -10.09
C VAL A 48 -8.34 -5.76 -11.11
N LYS A 49 -8.77 -6.18 -12.30
CA LYS A 49 -9.21 -5.28 -13.37
C LYS A 49 -10.43 -5.86 -14.07
N GLU A 50 -11.46 -5.04 -14.22
CA GLU A 50 -12.63 -5.34 -15.04
C GLU A 50 -13.32 -6.67 -14.68
N LYS A 51 -13.78 -6.79 -13.43
CA LYS A 51 -14.43 -8.01 -12.93
C LYS A 51 -15.77 -7.75 -12.25
N ASN A 52 -16.71 -8.66 -12.47
CA ASN A 52 -17.98 -8.71 -11.72
C ASN A 52 -17.77 -9.44 -10.39
N THR A 53 -18.31 -8.90 -9.30
CA THR A 53 -18.37 -9.56 -7.99
C THR A 53 -19.45 -8.92 -7.13
N TYR A 54 -20.06 -9.71 -6.25
CA TYR A 54 -21.10 -9.28 -5.31
C TYR A 54 -21.16 -10.25 -4.14
N ALA A 55 -21.94 -9.94 -3.11
CA ALA A 55 -22.17 -10.79 -1.96
C ALA A 55 -23.54 -11.48 -2.03
N SER A 56 -23.59 -12.76 -1.69
CA SER A 56 -24.83 -13.53 -1.56
C SER A 56 -24.67 -14.60 -0.49
N ASN A 57 -25.67 -14.78 0.38
CA ASN A 57 -25.68 -15.80 1.43
C ASN A 57 -24.40 -15.85 2.29
N GLY A 58 -23.82 -14.69 2.61
CA GLY A 58 -22.61 -14.59 3.44
C GLY A 58 -21.28 -14.90 2.71
N ALA A 59 -21.30 -15.06 1.39
CA ALA A 59 -20.10 -15.30 0.58
C ALA A 59 -19.99 -14.30 -0.57
N PHE A 60 -18.77 -14.09 -1.08
CA PHE A 60 -18.55 -13.34 -2.31
C PHE A 60 -18.73 -14.25 -3.53
N ILE A 61 -19.71 -13.92 -4.36
CA ILE A 61 -19.83 -14.49 -5.69
C ILE A 61 -18.77 -13.84 -6.58
N ASN A 62 -17.99 -14.69 -7.27
CA ASN A 62 -16.83 -14.27 -8.06
C ASN A 62 -15.81 -13.45 -7.26
N GLY A 63 -15.60 -13.78 -5.98
CA GLY A 63 -14.49 -13.22 -5.20
C GLY A 63 -13.13 -13.65 -5.78
N PHE A 64 -12.10 -12.87 -5.49
CA PHE A 64 -10.75 -13.08 -6.02
C PHE A 64 -9.78 -13.42 -4.90
N ASN A 65 -8.91 -14.38 -5.17
CA ASN A 65 -7.71 -14.62 -4.37
C ASN A 65 -6.51 -14.26 -5.24
N VAL A 66 -5.84 -13.16 -4.92
CA VAL A 66 -4.72 -12.64 -5.69
C VAL A 66 -3.45 -12.85 -4.89
N ASN A 67 -2.56 -13.67 -5.41
CA ASN A 67 -1.24 -13.89 -4.83
C ASN A 67 -0.27 -12.89 -5.46
N ILE A 68 0.47 -12.17 -4.62
CA ILE A 68 1.54 -11.30 -5.07
C ILE A 68 2.88 -11.79 -4.56
N ASN A 69 3.91 -11.63 -5.39
CA ASN A 69 5.30 -11.90 -5.05
C ASN A 69 6.10 -10.59 -5.14
N ARG A 70 7.09 -10.41 -4.25
CA ARG A 70 8.08 -9.32 -4.34
C ARG A 70 9.41 -9.87 -4.83
N SER A 71 10.00 -9.19 -5.81
CA SER A 71 11.36 -9.46 -6.29
C SER A 71 12.26 -8.26 -6.05
N GLY A 72 13.57 -8.51 -5.90
CA GLY A 72 14.56 -7.47 -5.62
C GLY A 72 14.92 -7.37 -4.14
N ASP A 73 16.07 -6.75 -3.88
CA ASP A 73 16.66 -6.61 -2.54
C ASP A 73 16.21 -5.33 -1.83
N GLY A 74 15.73 -4.36 -2.60
CA GLY A 74 15.06 -3.17 -2.09
C GLY A 74 13.71 -3.47 -1.42
N LYS A 75 13.28 -2.52 -0.60
CA LYS A 75 12.03 -2.58 0.17
C LYS A 75 11.02 -1.59 -0.37
N ILE A 76 9.74 -1.83 -0.11
CA ILE A 76 8.70 -0.82 -0.31
C ILE A 76 8.83 0.20 0.82
N ALA A 77 8.90 1.49 0.48
CA ALA A 77 8.94 2.59 1.43
C ALA A 77 7.54 3.08 1.78
N CYS A 78 6.69 3.21 0.78
CA CYS A 78 5.38 3.81 0.91
C CYS A 78 4.60 3.52 -0.37
N GLY A 79 3.34 3.90 -0.39
CA GLY A 79 2.52 3.78 -1.57
C GLY A 79 1.06 4.04 -1.28
N PHE A 80 0.23 3.71 -2.26
CA PHE A 80 -1.21 3.87 -2.21
C PHE A 80 -1.92 2.62 -2.69
N LEU A 81 -3.09 2.37 -2.10
CA LEU A 81 -4.13 1.51 -2.61
C LEU A 81 -5.18 2.38 -3.29
N TYR A 82 -5.32 2.22 -4.61
CA TYR A 82 -6.40 2.82 -5.39
C TYR A 82 -7.47 1.78 -5.69
N ILE A 83 -8.74 2.15 -5.48
CA ILE A 83 -9.90 1.30 -5.72
C ILE A 83 -10.92 2.09 -6.53
N LYS A 84 -11.43 1.46 -7.59
CA LYS A 84 -12.47 2.00 -8.45
C LYS A 84 -13.52 0.94 -8.72
N THR A 85 -14.75 1.23 -8.30
CA THR A 85 -15.86 0.26 -8.32
C THR A 85 -17.18 0.93 -8.64
N ARG A 86 -18.15 0.12 -9.05
CA ARG A 86 -19.52 0.55 -9.33
C ARG A 86 -20.51 -0.60 -9.17
N ILE A 87 -21.77 -0.27 -8.93
CA ILE A 87 -22.91 -1.18 -8.97
C ILE A 87 -23.90 -0.64 -9.97
N ASN A 88 -24.27 -1.46 -10.96
CA ASN A 88 -25.24 -1.07 -11.99
C ASN A 88 -24.93 0.30 -12.64
N GLY A 89 -23.65 0.58 -12.87
CA GLY A 89 -23.19 1.84 -13.46
C GLY A 89 -23.27 3.07 -12.55
N LYS A 90 -23.43 2.90 -11.24
CA LYS A 90 -23.41 3.96 -10.22
C LYS A 90 -22.33 3.66 -9.16
N GLY A 91 -21.95 4.68 -8.39
CA GLY A 91 -21.12 4.48 -7.21
C GLY A 91 -21.79 3.56 -6.18
N LEU A 92 -20.99 2.98 -5.30
CA LEU A 92 -21.43 2.19 -4.16
C LEU A 92 -22.25 3.03 -3.19
N ASP A 93 -23.33 2.47 -2.65
CA ASP A 93 -24.09 3.11 -1.58
C ASP A 93 -23.18 3.35 -0.37
N GLU A 94 -23.19 4.57 0.18
CA GLU A 94 -22.28 4.98 1.25
C GLU A 94 -22.47 4.24 2.57
N ASN A 95 -23.65 3.66 2.81
CA ASN A 95 -24.03 3.05 4.07
C ASN A 95 -24.01 1.52 4.03
N TYR A 96 -24.28 0.92 2.88
CA TYR A 96 -24.49 -0.53 2.80
C TYR A 96 -23.40 -1.26 2.01
N ASP A 97 -22.83 -0.62 1.00
CA ASP A 97 -21.90 -1.26 0.09
C ASP A 97 -20.46 -0.97 0.49
N SER A 98 -19.59 -1.97 0.31
CA SER A 98 -18.16 -1.81 0.57
C SER A 98 -17.33 -2.76 -0.29
N VAL A 99 -16.03 -2.45 -0.36
CA VAL A 99 -15.05 -3.34 -0.98
C VAL A 99 -14.33 -4.06 0.14
N TYR A 100 -14.38 -5.38 0.12
CA TYR A 100 -13.61 -6.21 1.03
C TYR A 100 -12.23 -6.47 0.42
N ILE A 101 -11.16 -6.15 1.16
CA ILE A 101 -9.78 -6.48 0.78
C ILE A 101 -9.06 -6.94 2.04
N ASN A 102 -8.61 -8.19 2.03
CA ASN A 102 -7.93 -8.81 3.16
C ASN A 102 -6.62 -9.50 2.72
N PRO A 103 -5.46 -8.86 2.92
CA PRO A 103 -4.18 -9.48 2.68
C PRO A 103 -3.69 -10.26 3.90
N ASN A 104 -3.54 -11.58 3.79
CA ASN A 104 -3.05 -12.48 4.84
C ASN A 104 -3.72 -12.30 6.23
N GLY A 105 -5.01 -11.93 6.27
CA GLY A 105 -5.74 -11.70 7.52
C GLY A 105 -5.70 -10.26 8.04
N PHE A 106 -4.94 -9.36 7.42
CA PHE A 106 -4.78 -7.96 7.83
C PHE A 106 -5.63 -7.00 6.99
N GLY A 107 -6.94 -7.24 6.94
CA GLY A 107 -7.88 -6.37 6.24
C GLY A 107 -9.33 -6.75 6.46
N GLY A 108 -10.22 -6.15 5.67
CA GLY A 108 -11.66 -6.25 5.88
C GLY A 108 -12.43 -5.35 4.90
N GLN A 109 -13.56 -4.81 5.36
CA GLN A 109 -14.33 -3.84 4.59
C GLN A 109 -13.61 -2.49 4.60
N ILE A 110 -13.14 -2.05 3.43
CA ILE A 110 -12.37 -0.81 3.30
C ILE A 110 -13.21 0.40 3.72
N LEU A 111 -12.69 1.17 4.67
CA LEU A 111 -13.38 2.34 5.21
C LEU A 111 -13.14 3.56 4.30
N ARG A 112 -14.09 3.78 3.38
CA ARG A 112 -13.95 4.78 2.30
C ARG A 112 -13.89 6.23 2.80
N THR A 113 -14.47 6.51 3.97
CA THR A 113 -14.44 7.83 4.61
C THR A 113 -13.04 8.28 5.02
N LYS A 114 -12.07 7.36 5.04
CA LYS A 114 -10.64 7.65 5.31
C LYS A 114 -9.82 7.84 4.04
N SER A 115 -10.44 7.80 2.87
CA SER A 115 -9.79 8.06 1.59
C SER A 115 -9.16 9.45 1.57
N LEU A 116 -7.97 9.54 0.98
CA LEU A 116 -7.40 10.80 0.52
C LEU A 116 -8.30 11.41 -0.56
N SER A 117 -8.18 12.72 -0.73
CA SER A 117 -8.86 13.45 -1.80
C SER A 117 -8.35 13.00 -3.17
N ILE A 118 -9.28 12.80 -4.10
CA ILE A 118 -9.00 12.46 -5.49
C ILE A 118 -9.60 13.56 -6.34
N GLU A 119 -8.77 14.17 -7.17
CA GLU A 119 -9.20 15.16 -8.15
C GLU A 119 -9.95 14.48 -9.30
N ASN A 120 -10.97 15.15 -9.87
CA ASN A 120 -11.72 14.67 -11.03
C ASN A 120 -12.35 13.27 -10.84
N LYS A 121 -13.00 13.03 -9.69
CA LYS A 121 -13.77 11.79 -9.47
C LYS A 121 -14.87 11.66 -10.52
N GLU A 122 -15.02 10.46 -11.07
CA GLU A 122 -16.15 10.09 -11.91
C GLU A 122 -17.39 9.93 -11.02
N GLU A 123 -18.41 10.75 -11.24
CA GLU A 123 -19.62 10.80 -10.39
C GLU A 123 -20.36 9.45 -10.30
N ASN A 124 -20.23 8.62 -11.32
CA ASN A 124 -20.89 7.33 -11.42
C ASN A 124 -20.05 6.15 -10.88
N LYS A 125 -18.93 6.43 -10.21
CA LYS A 125 -18.05 5.40 -9.64
C LYS A 125 -17.60 5.79 -8.24
N THR A 126 -17.41 4.77 -7.41
CA THR A 126 -16.71 4.96 -6.15
C THR A 126 -15.22 4.87 -6.40
N GLN A 127 -14.52 5.94 -6.07
CA GLN A 127 -13.06 6.04 -6.12
C GLN A 127 -12.50 6.31 -4.72
N VAL A 128 -11.56 5.46 -4.31
CA VAL A 128 -10.90 5.47 -3.01
C VAL A 128 -9.39 5.42 -3.22
N LEU A 129 -8.67 6.23 -2.45
CA LEU A 129 -7.21 6.26 -2.42
C LEU A 129 -6.77 6.25 -0.96
N LEU A 130 -6.09 5.19 -0.54
CA LEU A 130 -5.61 5.04 0.83
C LEU A 130 -4.10 4.84 0.84
N PRO A 131 -3.35 5.49 1.74
CA PRO A 131 -1.92 5.26 1.86
C PRO A 131 -1.65 3.88 2.48
N LEU A 132 -0.70 3.12 1.92
CA LEU A 132 -0.44 1.74 2.32
C LEU A 132 0.06 1.60 3.76
N ASN A 133 0.59 2.66 4.37
CA ASN A 133 1.03 2.65 5.76
C ASN A 133 -0.12 2.86 6.77
N SER A 134 -1.34 3.20 6.31
CA SER A 134 -2.51 3.40 7.18
C SER A 134 -3.83 3.04 6.50
N ILE A 135 -3.94 1.78 6.06
CA ILE A 135 -5.20 1.25 5.51
C ILE A 135 -6.22 1.07 6.63
N SER A 136 -7.30 1.84 6.56
CA SER A 136 -8.42 1.77 7.50
C SER A 136 -9.50 0.81 7.00
N TYR A 137 -9.93 -0.12 7.85
CA TYR A 137 -10.95 -1.11 7.50
C TYR A 137 -11.79 -1.54 8.70
N LEU A 138 -12.96 -2.12 8.42
CA LEU A 138 -13.79 -2.81 9.41
C LEU A 138 -13.59 -4.33 9.26
N PRO A 139 -13.21 -5.04 10.33
CA PRO A 139 -12.97 -6.48 10.25
C PRO A 139 -14.27 -7.28 10.07
N THR A 140 -15.41 -6.74 10.49
CA THR A 140 -16.70 -7.43 10.53
C THR A 140 -17.79 -6.68 9.76
N LEU A 141 -18.83 -7.43 9.38
CA LEU A 141 -20.10 -6.88 8.88
C LEU A 141 -21.05 -6.52 10.04
N PRO A 142 -22.03 -5.61 9.82
CA PRO A 142 -22.27 -4.85 8.59
C PRO A 142 -21.29 -3.69 8.41
N TYR A 143 -21.12 -3.25 7.16
CA TYR A 143 -20.36 -2.03 6.88
C TYR A 143 -21.06 -0.82 7.52
N ASN A 144 -20.27 0.04 8.18
CA ASN A 144 -20.77 1.30 8.72
C ASN A 144 -19.68 2.39 8.51
N PRO A 145 -19.91 3.39 7.65
CA PRO A 145 -18.92 4.43 7.36
C PRO A 145 -18.54 5.29 8.59
N ASN A 146 -19.37 5.26 9.64
CA ASN A 146 -19.22 6.04 10.87
C ASN A 146 -18.76 5.20 12.07
N ALA A 147 -18.42 3.92 11.85
CA ALA A 147 -17.89 3.06 12.90
C ALA A 147 -16.63 3.66 13.55
N GLN A 148 -16.55 3.56 14.87
CA GLN A 148 -15.40 4.05 15.65
C GLN A 148 -14.38 2.94 15.95
N ASP A 149 -14.82 1.69 15.86
CA ASP A 149 -14.08 0.45 16.11
C ASP A 149 -13.40 -0.09 14.84
N TYR A 150 -12.95 0.81 13.96
CA TYR A 150 -12.18 0.43 12.78
C TYR A 150 -10.71 0.15 13.14
N GLU A 151 -10.09 -0.72 12.35
CA GLU A 151 -8.67 -1.04 12.46
C GLU A 151 -7.87 -0.26 11.43
N ILE A 152 -6.58 -0.04 11.75
CA ILE A 152 -5.60 0.55 10.83
C ILE A 152 -4.45 -0.43 10.70
N SER A 153 -4.09 -0.78 9.47
CA SER A 153 -2.97 -1.65 9.18
C SER A 153 -1.92 -0.99 8.28
N ASN A 154 -0.67 -1.36 8.50
CA ASN A 154 0.45 -0.95 7.66
C ASN A 154 0.78 -2.08 6.67
N TRP A 155 0.22 -1.98 5.48
CA TRP A 155 0.47 -2.92 4.39
C TRP A 155 1.87 -2.78 3.80
N VAL A 156 2.57 -1.65 3.96
CA VAL A 156 4.00 -1.54 3.57
C VAL A 156 4.83 -2.58 4.32
N ASN A 157 4.58 -2.77 5.62
CA ASN A 157 5.27 -3.80 6.40
C ASN A 157 4.90 -5.18 5.88
N LEU A 158 3.61 -5.46 5.66
CA LEU A 158 3.14 -6.75 5.16
C LEU A 158 3.82 -7.14 3.84
N LEU A 159 3.89 -6.21 2.90
CA LEU A 159 4.49 -6.40 1.57
C LEU A 159 6.02 -6.59 1.62
N ASN A 160 6.67 -6.18 2.70
CA ASN A 160 8.11 -6.34 2.91
C ASN A 160 8.49 -7.59 3.71
N THR A 161 7.56 -8.19 4.45
CA THR A 161 7.88 -9.28 5.40
C THR A 161 7.76 -10.68 4.78
N GLY A 162 6.93 -10.84 3.76
CA GLY A 162 6.69 -12.13 3.12
C GLY A 162 7.13 -12.15 1.66
N ASP A 163 7.63 -13.29 1.21
CA ASP A 163 7.89 -13.54 -0.22
C ASP A 163 6.58 -13.57 -1.03
N LYS A 164 5.48 -13.91 -0.35
CA LYS A 164 4.14 -14.04 -0.92
C LYS A 164 3.08 -13.45 0.00
N VAL A 165 2.18 -12.63 -0.55
CA VAL A 165 1.00 -12.11 0.15
C VAL A 165 -0.25 -12.49 -0.64
N ASN A 166 -1.23 -13.12 0.02
CA ASN A 166 -2.50 -13.48 -0.57
C ASN A 166 -3.56 -12.43 -0.21
N PHE A 167 -4.17 -11.82 -1.23
CA PHE A 167 -5.26 -10.87 -1.11
C PHE A 167 -6.58 -11.55 -1.41
N GLN A 168 -7.48 -11.57 -0.43
CA GLN A 168 -8.89 -11.92 -0.65
C GLN A 168 -9.66 -10.65 -0.97
N ILE A 169 -10.34 -10.61 -2.11
CA ILE A 169 -11.01 -9.42 -2.63
C ILE A 169 -12.43 -9.76 -3.04
N GLY A 170 -13.39 -8.91 -2.68
CA GLY A 170 -14.77 -9.04 -3.12
C GLY A 170 -15.55 -7.75 -2.92
N LEU A 171 -16.67 -7.61 -3.62
CA LEU A 171 -17.61 -6.52 -3.37
C LEU A 171 -18.68 -7.00 -2.38
N SER A 172 -18.75 -6.34 -1.23
CA SER A 172 -19.80 -6.55 -0.24
C SER A 172 -21.04 -5.72 -0.60
N ALA A 173 -21.73 -6.16 -1.65
CA ALA A 173 -22.97 -5.57 -2.15
C ALA A 173 -23.93 -6.68 -2.58
N LEU A 174 -25.23 -6.54 -2.28
CA LEU A 174 -26.22 -7.57 -2.62
C LEU A 174 -26.65 -7.54 -4.10
N ASP A 175 -26.42 -6.44 -4.80
CA ASP A 175 -26.75 -6.32 -6.22
C ASP A 175 -25.73 -7.11 -7.07
N SER A 176 -26.23 -8.10 -7.81
CA SER A 176 -25.44 -8.94 -8.73
C SER A 176 -24.66 -8.19 -9.82
N ARG A 177 -24.97 -6.91 -10.06
CA ARG A 177 -24.30 -6.03 -11.03
C ARG A 177 -23.14 -5.24 -10.42
N GLY A 178 -22.59 -5.73 -9.32
CA GLY A 178 -21.36 -5.22 -8.72
C GLY A 178 -20.15 -5.45 -9.62
N TYR A 179 -19.32 -4.42 -9.76
CA TYR A 179 -18.20 -4.38 -10.68
C TYR A 179 -16.99 -3.69 -10.07
N ILE A 180 -15.83 -4.33 -10.17
CA ILE A 180 -14.52 -3.73 -9.90
C ILE A 180 -13.94 -3.29 -11.23
N ASP A 181 -13.84 -1.97 -11.42
CA ASP A 181 -13.13 -1.41 -12.58
C ASP A 181 -11.63 -1.64 -12.42
N GLU A 182 -11.06 -1.26 -11.26
CA GLU A 182 -9.68 -1.59 -10.91
C GLU A 182 -9.41 -1.54 -9.39
N ILE A 183 -8.48 -2.38 -8.95
CA ILE A 183 -7.80 -2.28 -7.65
C ILE A 183 -6.30 -2.34 -7.94
N THR A 184 -5.58 -1.26 -7.59
CA THR A 184 -4.17 -1.08 -7.93
C THR A 184 -3.37 -0.66 -6.70
N LEU A 185 -2.23 -1.30 -6.50
CA LEU A 185 -1.19 -0.85 -5.59
C LEU A 185 -0.20 0.00 -6.37
N ALA A 186 0.05 1.23 -5.97
CA ALA A 186 1.18 2.04 -6.47
C ALA A 186 2.17 2.25 -5.34
N TYR A 187 3.46 2.12 -5.57
CA TYR A 187 4.45 2.05 -4.49
C TYR A 187 5.78 2.67 -4.88
N LYS A 188 6.58 3.03 -3.87
CA LYS A 188 7.96 3.50 -4.04
C LYS A 188 8.91 2.50 -3.42
N CYS A 189 9.97 2.15 -4.12
CA CYS A 189 11.04 1.32 -3.58
C CYS A 189 12.16 2.15 -2.97
N TRP A 190 12.82 1.61 -1.95
CA TRP A 190 14.01 2.18 -1.37
C TRP A 190 15.00 1.09 -0.95
N ASP A 191 16.28 1.43 -1.02
CA ASP A 191 17.35 0.60 -0.50
C ASP A 191 17.59 0.99 0.96
N SER A 192 17.28 0.06 1.88
CA SER A 192 17.43 0.31 3.32
C SER A 192 18.88 0.47 3.79
N SER A 193 19.86 0.05 2.98
CA SER A 193 21.29 0.21 3.29
C SER A 193 21.83 1.60 2.94
N THR A 194 21.33 2.20 1.85
CA THR A 194 21.77 3.51 1.37
C THR A 194 20.80 4.65 1.70
N GLY A 195 19.54 4.31 2.01
CA GLY A 195 18.45 5.26 2.21
C GLY A 195 17.95 5.93 0.93
N GLN A 196 18.33 5.43 -0.24
CA GLN A 196 17.98 6.03 -1.54
C GLN A 196 16.75 5.35 -2.16
N GLU A 197 15.99 6.10 -2.95
CA GLU A 197 14.94 5.54 -3.83
C GLU A 197 15.59 4.59 -4.84
N THR A 198 14.92 3.47 -5.13
CA THR A 198 15.35 2.48 -6.12
C THR A 198 14.15 2.00 -6.93
N GLN A 199 14.36 1.04 -7.84
CA GLN A 199 13.31 0.28 -8.52
C GLN A 199 13.31 -1.20 -8.13
N ASP A 200 14.26 -1.60 -7.28
CA ASP A 200 14.54 -2.98 -6.93
C ASP A 200 13.61 -3.52 -5.82
N CYS A 201 12.29 -3.44 -6.00
CA CYS A 201 11.32 -4.05 -5.07
C CYS A 201 10.01 -4.43 -5.77
N GLN A 202 10.11 -4.91 -7.02
CA GLN A 202 8.96 -5.08 -7.88
C GLN A 202 7.96 -6.10 -7.34
N LEU A 203 6.69 -5.71 -7.32
CA LEU A 203 5.56 -6.57 -7.05
C LEU A 203 5.04 -7.17 -8.37
N SER A 204 4.70 -8.45 -8.34
CA SER A 204 4.12 -9.16 -9.47
C SER A 204 3.00 -10.10 -9.02
N LEU A 205 2.07 -10.43 -9.92
CA LEU A 205 1.09 -11.48 -9.66
C LEU A 205 1.78 -12.84 -9.80
N ASP A 206 1.51 -13.73 -8.84
CA ASP A 206 1.86 -15.14 -8.97
C ASP A 206 1.07 -15.76 -10.13
N LYS A 207 1.75 -16.50 -11.01
CA LYS A 207 1.15 -17.08 -12.22
C LYS A 207 0.50 -18.43 -11.95
#